data_AF-A0A2V8U9F6-F1
#
_entry.id   AF-A0A2V8U9F6-F1
#
_cell.length_a   1.000
_cell.length_b   1.000
_cell.length_c   1.000
_cell.angle_alpha   90.00
_cell.angle_beta   90.00
_cell.angle_gamma   90.00
#
_symmetry.space_group_name_H-M   'P 1'
#
loop_
_entity.id
_entity.type
_entity.pdbx_description
1 polymer ?
#
loop_
_entity_poly.entity_id
_entity_poly.type
_entity_poly.pdbx_seq_one_letter_code
_entity_poly.pdbx_strand_id
1 'polypeptide(L)'
;TSLCTSSATSARIDIFPDEEIGTITPDIYGHFTEHLGGCIYDGIWVGENSKIPNVGGIRKDLINHLKRLKPPVIGWPGGCFADSYNWRDGVGPRNTRPRRMNFWQTPII
;
A
#
# COMPACT_ATOMS: atom_id res chain seq x y z
N THR A 1 -1.64 -38.32 -27.54
CA THR A 1 -1.49 -37.07 -26.77
C THR A 1 -0.74 -36.07 -27.64
N SER A 2 -1.43 -35.10 -28.22
CA SER A 2 -0.80 -34.11 -29.12
C SER A 2 -0.33 -32.92 -28.29
N LEU A 3 0.97 -32.65 -28.32
CA LEU A 3 1.58 -31.47 -27.69
C LEU A 3 1.36 -30.28 -28.63
N CYS A 4 0.59 -29.28 -28.18
CA CYS A 4 0.51 -27.99 -28.88
C CYS A 4 1.82 -27.24 -28.66
N THR A 5 2.63 -27.11 -29.71
CA THR A 5 3.82 -26.25 -29.71
C THR A 5 3.38 -24.80 -29.94
N SER A 6 3.58 -23.94 -28.94
CA SER A 6 3.44 -22.49 -29.11
C SER A 6 4.52 -21.99 -30.08
N SER A 7 4.11 -21.31 -31.16
CA SER A 7 5.04 -20.63 -32.07
C SER A 7 5.43 -19.27 -31.48
N ALA A 8 6.73 -18.98 -31.43
CA ALA A 8 7.22 -17.69 -30.94
C ALA A 8 6.94 -16.59 -31.98
N THR A 9 6.17 -15.58 -31.60
CA THR A 9 5.94 -14.37 -32.42
C THR A 9 7.20 -13.51 -32.44
N SER A 10 7.64 -13.06 -33.62
CA SER A 10 8.75 -12.12 -33.77
C SER A 10 8.34 -10.68 -33.42
N ALA A 11 9.14 -9.98 -32.63
CA ALA A 11 9.00 -8.56 -32.33
C ALA A 11 10.30 -7.80 -32.64
N ARG A 12 10.19 -6.52 -33.03
CA ARG A 12 11.31 -5.60 -33.23
C ARG A 12 11.15 -4.41 -32.28
N ILE A 13 12.24 -4.00 -31.64
CA ILE A 13 12.32 -2.82 -30.76
C ILE A 13 13.49 -1.97 -31.28
N ASP A 14 13.23 -0.70 -31.57
CA ASP A 14 14.25 0.30 -31.87
C ASP A 14 14.37 1.25 -30.66
N ILE A 15 15.59 1.55 -30.23
CA ILE A 15 15.88 2.42 -29.07
C ILE A 15 16.69 3.61 -29.58
N PHE A 16 16.23 4.83 -29.27
CA PHE A 16 16.86 6.08 -29.68
C PHE A 16 17.33 6.86 -28.45
N PRO A 17 18.59 6.69 -27.99
CA PRO A 17 19.09 7.32 -26.76
C PRO A 17 19.16 8.85 -26.81
N ASP A 18 19.24 9.42 -28.01
CA ASP A 18 19.39 10.86 -28.24
C ASP A 18 18.04 11.58 -28.42
N GLU A 19 16.92 10.86 -28.34
CA GLU A 19 15.55 11.40 -28.44
C GLU A 19 14.86 11.40 -27.07
N GLU A 20 15.10 12.45 -26.26
CA GLU A 20 14.46 12.60 -24.95
C GLU A 20 12.97 12.98 -25.08
N ILE A 21 12.08 12.20 -24.45
CA ILE A 21 10.65 12.53 -24.31
C ILE A 21 10.40 13.43 -23.08
N GLY A 22 11.06 13.11 -21.97
CA GLY A 22 10.99 13.87 -20.72
C GLY A 22 11.42 13.07 -19.49
N THR A 23 11.44 13.73 -18.34
CA THR A 23 11.82 13.10 -17.06
C THR A 23 10.69 12.24 -16.51
N ILE A 24 11.00 10.99 -16.19
CA ILE A 24 10.09 10.11 -15.46
C ILE A 24 10.03 10.58 -14.01
N THR A 25 8.89 11.16 -13.58
CA THR A 25 8.71 11.56 -12.19
C THR A 25 8.79 10.33 -11.27
N PRO A 26 9.54 10.37 -10.15
CA PRO A 26 9.56 9.27 -9.19
C PRO A 26 8.16 8.89 -8.71
N ASP A 27 7.23 9.85 -8.61
CA ASP A 27 5.90 9.66 -8.06
C ASP A 27 5.04 8.63 -8.81
N ILE A 28 5.41 8.25 -10.05
CA ILE A 28 4.74 7.14 -10.74
C ILE A 28 4.94 5.79 -10.01
N TYR A 29 5.99 5.68 -9.19
CA TYR A 29 6.28 4.55 -8.33
C TYR A 29 5.68 4.72 -6.92
N GLY A 30 4.70 5.62 -6.77
CA GLY A 30 3.94 5.81 -5.55
C GLY A 30 3.14 4.57 -5.15
N HIS A 31 2.84 4.48 -3.86
CA HIS A 31 2.01 3.41 -3.30
C HIS A 31 0.71 3.98 -2.74
N PHE A 32 -0.23 3.08 -2.44
CA PHE A 32 -1.53 3.43 -1.89
C PHE A 32 -1.90 2.45 -0.77
N THR A 33 -2.46 2.98 0.31
CA THR A 33 -2.91 2.21 1.48
C THR A 33 -4.27 2.73 1.93
N GLU A 34 -5.20 1.81 2.18
CA GLU A 34 -6.56 2.12 2.61
C GLU A 34 -6.93 1.27 3.82
N HIS A 35 -7.80 1.79 4.69
CA HIS A 35 -8.47 1.00 5.71
C HIS A 35 -9.46 -0.03 5.10
N LEU A 36 -8.88 -1.05 4.45
CA LEU A 36 -9.56 -2.08 3.68
C LEU A 36 -8.96 -3.44 4.01
N GLY A 37 -9.81 -4.35 4.51
CA GLY A 37 -9.40 -5.70 4.93
C GLY A 37 -8.19 -5.68 5.87
N GLY A 38 -7.22 -6.54 5.59
CA GLY A 38 -5.96 -6.66 6.34
C GLY A 38 -4.84 -5.70 5.91
N CYS A 39 -5.13 -4.66 5.11
CA CYS A 39 -4.09 -3.75 4.64
C CYS A 39 -3.47 -2.96 5.81
N ILE A 40 -4.29 -2.20 6.56
CA ILE A 40 -3.81 -1.45 7.72
C ILE A 40 -3.64 -2.36 8.92
N TYR A 41 -4.70 -2.99 9.42
CA TYR A 41 -4.62 -3.87 10.59
C TYR A 41 -4.14 -5.25 10.15
N ASP A 42 -3.24 -5.85 10.92
CA ASP A 42 -2.41 -7.02 10.56
C ASP A 42 -1.30 -6.69 9.55
N GLY A 43 -1.61 -6.11 8.38
CA GLY A 43 -0.62 -5.79 7.35
C GLY A 43 0.45 -4.78 7.79
N ILE A 44 0.03 -3.57 8.15
CA ILE A 44 0.93 -2.47 8.56
C ILE A 44 1.01 -2.39 10.09
N TRP A 45 -0.14 -2.21 10.73
CA TRP A 45 -0.31 -2.06 12.16
C TRP A 45 -0.60 -3.42 12.81
N VAL A 46 0.34 -3.88 13.64
CA VAL A 46 0.20 -5.11 14.43
C VAL A 46 -0.03 -4.82 15.92
N GLY A 47 0.18 -3.58 16.35
CA GLY A 47 0.07 -3.16 17.75
C GLY A 47 1.39 -3.26 18.52
N GLU A 48 1.61 -2.34 19.46
CA GLU A 48 2.87 -2.22 20.21
C GLU A 48 3.19 -3.47 21.03
N ASN A 49 2.17 -4.08 21.64
CA ASN A 49 2.29 -5.29 22.46
C ASN A 49 2.17 -6.60 21.66
N SER A 50 2.24 -6.53 20.33
CA SER A 50 2.13 -7.70 19.46
C SER A 50 3.33 -8.64 19.64
N LYS A 51 3.08 -9.95 19.48
CA LYS A 51 4.17 -10.95 19.35
C LYS A 51 4.93 -10.79 18.02
N ILE A 52 4.33 -10.13 17.04
CA ILE A 52 4.98 -9.83 15.77
C ILE A 52 6.01 -8.70 15.98
N PRO A 53 7.27 -8.87 15.52
CA PRO A 53 8.28 -7.82 15.64
C PRO A 53 7.79 -6.49 15.05
N ASN A 54 7.83 -5.43 15.85
CA ASN A 54 7.29 -4.13 15.47
C ASN A 54 8.14 -2.97 16.00
N VAL A 55 7.96 -1.79 15.40
CA VAL A 55 8.49 -0.51 15.87
C VAL A 55 7.30 0.42 16.08
N GLY A 56 6.99 0.73 17.34
CA GLY A 56 5.84 1.58 17.68
C GLY A 56 4.50 1.03 17.18
N GLY A 57 4.37 -0.31 17.08
CA GLY A 57 3.17 -0.99 16.58
C GLY A 57 3.14 -1.24 15.06
N ILE A 58 4.09 -0.71 14.30
CA ILE A 58 4.23 -0.97 12.86
C ILE A 58 5.12 -2.20 12.64
N ARG A 59 4.66 -3.14 11.80
CA ARG A 59 5.39 -4.38 11.47
C ARG A 59 6.82 -4.08 10.99
N LYS A 60 7.83 -4.67 11.66
CA LYS A 60 9.25 -4.38 11.39
C LYS A 60 9.69 -4.79 9.99
N ASP A 61 9.17 -5.90 9.48
CA ASP A 61 9.51 -6.40 8.15
C ASP A 61 9.03 -5.46 7.04
N LEU A 62 7.84 -4.87 7.21
CA LEU A 62 7.35 -3.83 6.32
C LEU A 62 8.31 -2.63 6.28
N ILE A 63 8.74 -2.14 7.45
CA ILE A 63 9.69 -1.02 7.54
C ILE A 63 10.98 -1.36 6.78
N ASN A 64 11.51 -2.58 6.96
CA ASN A 64 12.72 -3.01 6.28
C ASN A 64 12.55 -3.06 4.75
N HIS A 65 11.39 -3.53 4.26
CA HIS A 65 11.09 -3.54 2.82
C HIS A 65 10.91 -2.13 2.27
N LEU A 66 10.16 -1.25 2.95
CA LEU A 66 9.95 0.13 2.51
C LEU A 66 11.26 0.94 2.49
N LYS A 67 12.20 0.68 3.41
CA LYS A 67 13.55 1.29 3.36
C LYS A 67 14.36 0.88 2.13
N ARG A 68 14.14 -0.32 1.60
CA ARG A 68 14.79 -0.81 0.37
C ARG A 68 14.12 -0.24 -0.88
N LEU A 69 12.79 -0.26 -0.90
CA LEU A 69 11.99 0.21 -2.04
C LEU A 69 12.02 1.73 -2.19
N LYS A 70 12.07 2.46 -1.08
CA LYS A 70 12.06 3.93 -1.02
C LYS A 70 10.91 4.53 -1.85
N PRO A 71 9.65 4.16 -1.54
CA PRO A 71 8.52 4.73 -2.26
C PRO A 71 8.50 6.25 -2.07
N PRO A 72 8.33 7.03 -3.16
CA PRO A 72 8.39 8.49 -3.09
C PRO A 72 7.16 9.09 -2.39
N VAL A 73 6.01 8.44 -2.53
CA VAL A 73 4.74 8.86 -1.94
C VAL A 73 3.90 7.64 -1.56
N ILE A 74 3.12 7.76 -0.48
CA ILE A 74 2.12 6.77 -0.08
C ILE A 74 0.79 7.51 0.17
N GLY A 75 -0.23 7.21 -0.63
CA GLY A 75 -1.59 7.71 -0.40
C GLY A 75 -2.27 6.99 0.77
N TRP A 76 -2.94 7.76 1.64
CA TRP A 76 -3.68 7.32 2.82
C TRP A 76 -4.73 8.41 3.15
N PRO A 77 -5.96 8.13 3.63
CA PRO A 77 -6.44 6.91 4.31
C PRO A 77 -7.14 5.79 3.51
N GLY A 78 -7.09 5.69 2.19
CA GLY A 78 -7.68 6.62 1.22
C GLY A 78 -8.90 5.97 0.55
N GLY A 79 -9.12 6.18 -0.75
CA GLY A 79 -10.18 5.52 -1.52
C GLY A 79 -11.58 5.90 -1.04
N CYS A 80 -12.54 4.98 -1.16
CA CYS A 80 -13.90 5.19 -0.67
C CYS A 80 -13.93 5.42 0.85
N PHE A 81 -12.96 4.87 1.59
CA PHE A 81 -12.87 5.11 3.03
C PHE A 81 -12.64 6.59 3.38
N ALA A 82 -11.83 7.30 2.59
CA ALA A 82 -11.54 8.72 2.85
C ALA A 82 -12.80 9.61 2.81
N ASP A 83 -13.76 9.29 1.93
CA ASP A 83 -14.97 10.10 1.72
C ASP A 83 -15.86 10.21 2.97
N SER A 84 -15.79 9.23 3.87
CA SER A 84 -16.57 9.19 5.12
C SER A 84 -15.72 9.19 6.38
N TYR A 85 -14.41 9.38 6.25
CA TYR A 85 -13.50 9.37 7.38
C TYR A 85 -13.49 10.71 8.11
N ASN A 86 -13.84 10.71 9.40
CA ASN A 86 -13.63 11.85 10.28
C ASN A 86 -12.27 11.71 10.97
N TRP A 87 -11.30 12.54 10.59
CA TRP A 87 -9.94 12.49 11.13
C TRP A 87 -9.87 12.62 12.66
N ARG A 88 -10.84 13.29 13.29
CA ARG A 88 -10.90 13.42 14.76
C ARG A 88 -11.08 12.08 15.46
N ASP A 89 -11.66 11.10 14.78
CA ASP A 89 -11.83 9.75 15.31
C ASP A 89 -10.48 9.00 15.38
N GLY A 90 -9.45 9.43 14.63
CA GLY A 90 -8.13 8.81 14.60
C GLY A 90 -7.09 9.35 15.57
N VAL A 91 -7.42 10.39 16.36
CA VAL A 91 -6.45 11.11 17.22
C VAL A 91 -6.83 11.01 18.71
N GLY A 92 -5.95 11.46 19.60
CA GLY A 92 -6.15 11.37 21.06
C GLY A 92 -5.89 9.97 21.64
N PRO A 93 -6.22 9.75 22.92
CA PRO A 93 -6.02 8.46 23.59
C PRO A 93 -6.70 7.31 22.83
N ARG A 94 -5.97 6.22 22.57
CA ARG A 94 -6.47 5.11 21.73
C ARG A 94 -7.76 4.47 22.29
N ASN A 95 -7.90 4.42 23.61
CA ASN A 95 -9.07 3.87 24.30
C ASN A 95 -10.32 4.76 24.24
N THR A 96 -10.20 6.02 23.83
CA THR A 96 -11.34 6.94 23.70
C THR A 96 -11.80 7.12 22.26
N ARG A 97 -11.10 6.51 21.29
CA ARG A 97 -11.44 6.61 19.87
C ARG A 97 -12.71 5.79 19.57
N PRO A 98 -13.68 6.34 18.83
CA PRO A 98 -14.91 5.62 18.52
C PRO A 98 -14.62 4.52 17.50
N ARG A 99 -15.18 3.32 17.71
CA ARG A 99 -15.18 2.30 16.66
C ARG A 99 -16.18 2.69 15.58
N ARG A 100 -15.77 2.62 14.32
CA ARG A 100 -16.64 2.85 13.16
C ARG A 100 -16.77 1.57 12.35
N MET A 101 -17.91 1.39 11.69
CA MET A 101 -18.01 0.42 10.59
C MET A 101 -17.58 1.14 9.31
N ASN A 102 -16.75 0.50 8.49
CA ASN A 102 -16.50 0.98 7.14
C ASN A 102 -17.58 0.54 6.17
N PHE A 103 -17.51 1.07 4.95
CA PHE A 103 -18.35 0.67 3.81
C PHE A 103 -18.33 -0.85 3.55
N TRP A 104 -17.24 -1.52 3.91
CA TRP A 104 -17.01 -2.95 3.74
C TRP A 104 -17.41 -3.78 4.96
N GLN A 105 -18.21 -3.21 5.88
CA GLN A 105 -18.73 -3.83 7.11
C GLN A 105 -17.65 -4.44 8.04
N THR A 106 -16.39 -4.05 7.86
CA THR A 106 -15.28 -4.43 8.72
C THR A 106 -15.15 -3.37 9.83
N PRO A 107 -15.09 -3.76 11.12
CA PRO A 107 -14.86 -2.82 12.21
C PRO A 107 -13.48 -2.15 12.08
N ILE A 108 -13.43 -0.83 12.21
CA ILE A 108 -12.20 -0.02 12.29
C ILE A 108 -12.16 0.65 13.66
N ILE A 109 -10.96 0.67 14.25
CA ILE A 109 -10.66 0.99 15.65
C ILE A 109 -9.64 2.12 15.75
#